data_AF-A0A0N1P0Z8-F1
#
_entry.id   AF-A0A0N1P0Z8-F1
#
_cell.length_a   1.000
_cell.length_b   1.000
_cell.length_c   1.000
_cell.angle_alpha   90.00
_cell.angle_beta   90.00
_cell.angle_gamma   90.00
#
_symmetry.space_group_name_H-M   'P 1'
#
loop_
_entity.id
_entity.type
_entity.pdbx_description
1 polymer ?
#
loop_
_entity_poly.entity_id
_entity_poly.type
_entity_poly.pdbx_seq_one_letter_code
_entity_poly.pdbx_strand_id
1 'polypeptide(L)'
;MLKRWLKTASRPGPTNNKNPKFNQALLLLVQKSEANARWIEERRSKVQFSPKDRKEVEGFLKETSWEETPLGAYVVTQRKLRDEAVKVKERGRREEERRRKAAKANDDEMEDF
;
A
#
# COMPACT_ATOMS: atom_id res chain seq x y z
N MET A 1 -15.28 1.32 15.02
CA MET A 1 -16.27 0.23 14.77
C MET A 1 -15.83 -0.70 13.64
N LEU A 2 -15.35 -0.15 12.51
CA LEU A 2 -14.96 -0.93 11.33
C LEU A 2 -13.83 -1.94 11.57
N LYS A 3 -12.76 -1.56 12.28
CA LYS A 3 -11.66 -2.48 12.64
C LYS A 3 -12.13 -3.73 13.39
N ARG A 4 -13.10 -3.57 14.31
CA ARG A 4 -13.65 -4.66 15.11
C ARG A 4 -14.56 -5.56 14.28
N TRP A 5 -15.40 -4.96 13.44
CA TRP A 5 -16.23 -5.70 12.48
C TRP A 5 -15.36 -6.53 11.52
N LEU A 6 -14.30 -5.94 10.96
CA LEU A 6 -13.41 -6.62 10.04
C LEU A 6 -12.70 -7.82 10.68
N LYS A 7 -12.29 -7.71 11.94
CA LYS A 7 -11.72 -8.84 12.69
C LYS A 7 -12.72 -10.00 12.81
N THR A 8 -14.00 -9.71 13.01
CA THR A 8 -15.06 -10.73 13.04
C THR A 8 -15.28 -11.33 11.65
N ALA A 9 -15.37 -10.50 10.61
CA ALA A 9 -15.55 -10.93 9.22
C ALA A 9 -14.35 -11.70 8.65
N SER A 10 -13.15 -11.51 9.21
CA SER A 10 -11.91 -12.20 8.81
C SER A 10 -11.73 -13.56 9.49
N ARG A 11 -12.63 -13.95 10.42
CA ARG A 11 -12.58 -15.28 11.06
C ARG A 11 -13.02 -16.36 10.07
N PRO A 12 -12.51 -17.59 10.19
CA PRO A 12 -13.02 -18.72 9.41
C PRO A 12 -14.53 -18.87 9.63
N GLY A 13 -15.28 -18.93 8.53
CA GLY A 13 -16.74 -19.06 8.54
C GLY A 13 -17.26 -19.41 7.14
N PRO A 14 -18.48 -19.94 7.02
CA PRO A 14 -19.03 -20.38 5.74
C PRO A 14 -19.21 -19.23 4.73
N THR A 15 -19.50 -18.02 5.20
CA THR A 15 -19.72 -16.82 4.36
C THR A 15 -18.55 -15.83 4.38
N ASN A 16 -17.47 -16.14 5.11
CA ASN A 16 -16.36 -15.21 5.35
C ASN A 16 -15.23 -15.40 4.31
N ASN A 17 -14.49 -14.33 4.04
CA ASN A 17 -13.33 -14.39 3.14
C ASN A 17 -12.19 -15.18 3.79
N LYS A 18 -11.76 -16.27 3.13
CA LYS A 18 -10.72 -17.19 3.61
C LYS A 18 -9.30 -16.78 3.22
N ASN A 19 -9.09 -15.66 2.53
CA ASN A 19 -7.76 -15.20 2.12
C ASN A 19 -7.11 -14.35 3.24
N PRO A 20 -6.17 -14.91 4.04
CA PRO A 20 -5.58 -14.19 5.16
C PRO A 20 -4.75 -12.99 4.71
N LYS A 21 -4.11 -13.06 3.53
CA LYS A 21 -3.31 -11.96 2.97
C LYS A 21 -4.19 -10.77 2.65
N PHE A 22 -5.34 -11.01 2.00
CA PHE A 22 -6.30 -9.96 1.70
C PHE A 22 -6.90 -9.34 2.96
N ASN A 23 -7.34 -10.19 3.90
CA ASN A 23 -7.93 -9.72 5.16
C ASN A 23 -6.96 -8.84 5.95
N GLN A 24 -5.68 -9.22 6.00
CA GLN A 24 -4.64 -8.43 6.66
C GLN A 24 -4.36 -7.10 5.94
N ALA A 25 -4.31 -7.11 4.61
CA ALA A 25 -4.13 -5.89 3.82
C ALA A 25 -5.29 -4.90 4.02
N LEU A 26 -6.53 -5.41 4.05
CA LEU A 26 -7.72 -4.60 4.32
C LEU A 26 -7.73 -4.07 5.74
N LEU A 27 -7.29 -4.86 6.72
CA LEU A 27 -7.16 -4.43 8.11
C LEU A 27 -6.15 -3.29 8.24
N LEU A 28 -5.01 -3.40 7.55
CA LEU A 28 -4.00 -2.35 7.55
C LEU A 28 -4.53 -1.06 6.90
N LEU A 29 -5.25 -1.18 5.78
CA LEU A 29 -5.89 -0.02 5.14
C LEU A 29 -6.83 0.70 6.10
N VAL A 30 -7.73 -0.05 6.76
CA VAL A 30 -8.66 0.53 7.75
C VAL A 30 -7.91 1.23 8.89
N GLN A 31 -6.83 0.63 9.41
CA GLN A 31 -6.02 1.25 10.45
C GLN A 31 -5.39 2.57 10.00
N LYS A 32 -4.89 2.65 8.77
CA LYS A 32 -4.30 3.88 8.22
C LYS A 32 -5.35 4.95 7.95
N SER A 33 -6.54 4.57 7.50
CA SER A 33 -7.67 5.50 7.36
C SER A 33 -8.14 6.05 8.71
N GLU A 34 -8.27 5.20 9.74
CA GLU A 34 -8.61 5.63 11.10
C GLU A 34 -7.53 6.57 11.69
N ALA A 35 -6.25 6.26 11.47
CA ALA A 35 -5.14 7.12 11.89
C ALA A 35 -5.16 8.48 11.16
N ASN A 36 -5.49 8.49 9.87
CA ASN A 36 -5.60 9.71 9.08
C ASN A 36 -6.75 10.60 9.57
N ALA A 37 -7.91 10.01 9.88
CA ALA A 37 -9.05 10.76 10.42
C ALA A 37 -8.68 11.45 11.74
N ARG A 38 -8.07 10.71 12.68
CA ARG A 38 -7.60 11.29 13.95
C ARG A 38 -6.57 12.40 13.75
N TRP A 39 -5.63 12.19 12.83
CA TRP A 39 -4.62 13.19 12.49
C TRP A 39 -5.23 14.49 11.93
N ILE A 40 -6.32 14.41 11.16
CA ILE A 40 -7.08 15.58 10.67
C ILE A 40 -7.80 16.24 11.86
N GLU A 41 -8.50 15.46 12.69
CA GLU A 41 -9.25 15.95 13.84
C GLU A 41 -8.35 16.69 14.85
N GLU A 42 -7.17 16.16 15.15
CA GLU A 42 -6.16 16.76 16.04
C GLU A 42 -5.60 18.09 15.52
N ARG A 43 -5.59 18.30 14.20
CA ARG A 43 -5.18 19.58 13.60
C ARG A 43 -6.35 20.55 13.55
N ARG A 44 -7.54 20.06 13.20
CA ARG A 44 -8.75 20.86 13.16
C ARG A 44 -9.08 21.45 14.54
N SER A 45 -8.84 20.71 15.62
CA SER A 45 -9.06 21.20 16.99
C SER A 45 -8.17 22.37 17.38
N LYS A 46 -7.07 22.61 16.65
CA LYS A 46 -6.13 23.71 16.87
C LYS A 46 -6.43 24.95 16.03
N VAL A 47 -7.32 24.83 15.04
CA VAL A 47 -7.74 25.94 14.18
C VAL A 47 -8.66 26.85 14.97
N GLN A 48 -8.27 28.12 15.12
CA GLN A 48 -9.08 29.16 15.72
C GLN A 48 -9.87 29.89 14.63
N PHE A 49 -11.13 30.21 14.93
CA PHE A 49 -11.96 30.97 14.00
C PHE A 49 -12.98 31.83 14.73
N SER A 50 -13.35 32.94 14.10
CA SER A 50 -14.45 33.80 14.53
C SER A 50 -15.31 34.18 13.32
N PRO A 51 -16.54 34.67 13.51
CA PRO A 51 -17.38 35.06 12.36
C PRO A 51 -16.73 36.08 11.41
N LYS A 52 -15.82 36.92 11.92
CA LYS A 52 -15.10 37.95 11.15
C LYS A 52 -13.70 37.52 10.68
N ASP A 53 -13.17 36.42 11.21
CA ASP A 53 -11.85 35.90 10.84
C ASP A 53 -11.88 34.39 10.61
N ARG A 54 -11.73 34.01 9.35
CA ARG A 54 -11.74 32.62 8.86
C ARG A 54 -10.42 32.23 8.20
N LYS A 55 -9.37 33.06 8.28
CA LYS A 55 -8.11 32.82 7.57
C LYS A 55 -7.48 31.46 7.90
N GLU A 56 -7.52 31.06 9.17
CA GLU A 56 -6.96 29.76 9.58
C GLU A 56 -7.79 28.57 9.05
N VAL A 57 -9.10 28.74 8.88
CA VAL A 57 -9.97 27.72 8.28
C VAL A 57 -9.67 27.57 6.79
N GLU A 58 -9.50 28.69 6.09
CA GLU A 58 -9.13 28.73 4.68
C GLU A 58 -7.72 28.17 4.43
N GLY A 59 -6.81 28.37 5.39
CA GLY A 59 -5.45 27.83 5.36
C GLY A 59 -5.33 26.38 5.85
N PHE A 60 -6.42 25.73 6.29
CA PHE A 60 -6.36 24.41 6.89
C PHE A 60 -5.75 23.38 5.94
N LEU A 61 -4.60 22.82 6.32
CA LEU A 61 -3.81 21.85 5.57
C LEU A 61 -3.32 22.32 4.18
N LYS A 62 -3.37 23.62 3.87
CA LYS A 62 -3.00 24.13 2.54
C LYS A 62 -1.55 23.81 2.16
N GLU A 63 -0.64 23.93 3.11
CA GLU A 63 0.80 23.67 2.92
C GLU A 63 1.18 22.21 3.21
N THR A 64 0.22 21.36 3.60
CA THR A 64 0.53 19.96 3.92
C THR A 64 0.46 19.10 2.66
N SER A 65 1.58 18.47 2.31
CA SER A 65 1.61 17.53 1.20
C SER A 65 0.81 16.28 1.55
N TRP A 66 0.08 15.72 0.58
CA TRP A 66 -0.76 14.55 0.84
C TRP A 66 0.08 13.33 1.26
N GLU A 67 1.33 13.22 0.80
CA GLU A 67 2.29 12.17 1.15
C GLU A 67 2.69 12.19 2.63
N GLU A 68 2.58 13.34 3.31
CA GLU A 68 2.92 13.50 4.72
C GLU A 68 1.77 13.08 5.64
N THR A 69 0.58 12.89 5.08
CA THR A 69 -0.56 12.37 5.82
C THR A 69 -0.34 10.88 6.15
N PRO A 70 -0.85 10.37 7.29
CA PRO A 70 -0.70 8.96 7.65
C PRO A 70 -1.17 7.97 6.56
N LEU A 71 -2.23 8.32 5.83
CA LEU A 71 -2.71 7.51 4.71
C LEU A 71 -1.83 7.68 3.47
N GLY A 72 -1.41 8.90 3.15
CA GLY A 72 -0.55 9.16 1.99
C GLY A 72 0.80 8.50 2.09
N ALA A 73 1.48 8.61 3.23
CA ALA A 73 2.76 7.94 3.49
C ALA A 73 2.65 6.41 3.30
N TYR A 74 1.53 5.83 3.75
CA TYR A 74 1.23 4.42 3.53
C TYR A 74 1.07 4.09 2.04
N VAL A 75 0.31 4.88 1.27
CA VAL A 75 0.12 4.68 -0.18
C VAL A 75 1.45 4.79 -0.94
N VAL A 76 2.27 5.80 -0.63
CA VAL A 76 3.61 5.95 -1.24
C VAL A 76 4.46 4.72 -0.98
N THR A 77 4.47 4.23 0.26
CA THR A 77 5.21 3.01 0.62
C THR A 77 4.69 1.79 -0.14
N GLN A 78 3.36 1.62 -0.24
CA GLN A 78 2.77 0.52 -0.99
C GLN A 78 3.11 0.56 -2.48
N ARG A 79 3.16 1.75 -3.09
CA ARG A 79 3.57 1.92 -4.50
C ARG A 79 5.03 1.51 -4.69
N LYS A 80 5.93 2.00 -3.84
CA LYS A 80 7.36 1.63 -3.89
C LYS A 80 7.57 0.12 -3.78
N LEU A 81 6.91 -0.53 -2.83
CA LEU A 81 6.99 -1.99 -2.67
C LEU A 81 6.47 -2.75 -3.90
N ARG A 82 5.41 -2.26 -4.54
CA ARG A 82 4.89 -2.86 -5.79
C ARG A 82 5.86 -2.70 -6.94
N ASP A 83 6.45 -1.52 -7.09
CA ASP A 83 7.43 -1.24 -8.14
C ASP A 83 8.69 -2.09 -7.98
N GLU A 84 9.17 -2.26 -6.73
CA GLU A 84 10.27 -3.15 -6.40
C GLU A 84 9.93 -4.61 -6.70
N ALA A 85 8.74 -5.08 -6.32
CA ALA A 85 8.29 -6.45 -6.60
C ALA A 85 8.24 -6.72 -8.12
N VAL A 86 7.77 -5.75 -8.92
CA VAL A 86 7.75 -5.86 -10.39
C VAL A 86 9.17 -5.94 -10.95
N LYS A 87 10.10 -5.09 -10.49
CA LYS A 87 11.50 -5.09 -10.93
C LYS A 87 12.19 -6.41 -10.60
N VAL A 88 11.97 -6.96 -9.41
CA VAL A 88 12.54 -8.25 -9.00
C VAL A 88 11.99 -9.39 -9.88
N LYS A 89 10.68 -9.43 -10.11
CA LYS A 89 10.05 -10.45 -10.95
C LYS A 89 10.56 -10.41 -12.39
N GLU A 90 10.71 -9.22 -12.97
CA GLU A 90 11.23 -9.06 -14.32
C GLU A 90 12.71 -9.44 -14.44
N ARG A 91 13.54 -9.14 -13.44
CA ARG A 91 14.94 -9.61 -13.38
C ARG A 91 15.01 -11.14 -13.38
N GLY A 92 14.21 -11.79 -12.53
CA GLY A 92 14.13 -13.25 -12.48
C GLY A 92 13.73 -13.87 -13.81
N ARG A 93 12.71 -13.31 -14.49
CA ARG A 93 12.27 -13.78 -15.81
C ARG A 93 13.38 -13.70 -16.87
N ARG A 94 14.13 -12.59 -16.89
CA ARG A 94 15.25 -12.40 -17.84
C ARG A 94 16.41 -13.35 -17.56
N GLU A 95 16.71 -13.61 -16.30
CA GLU A 95 17.79 -14.51 -15.91
C GLU A 95 17.45 -15.98 -16.25
N GLU A 96 16.22 -16.41 -15.99
CA GLU A 96 15.73 -17.73 -16.38
C GLU A 96 15.75 -17.92 -17.91
N GLU A 97 15.33 -16.90 -18.66
CA GLU A 97 15.37 -16.94 -20.12
C GLU A 97 16.82 -17.03 -20.65
N ARG A 98 17.76 -16.28 -20.05
CA ARG A 98 19.19 -16.37 -20.38
C ARG A 98 19.76 -17.76 -20.07
N ARG A 99 19.45 -18.31 -18.90
CA ARG A 99 19.89 -19.65 -18.50
C ARG A 99 19.34 -20.72 -19.44
N ARG A 100 18.07 -20.61 -19.84
CA ARG A 100 17.44 -21.54 -20.80
C ARG A 100 18.07 -21.46 -22.19
N LYS A 101 18.39 -20.26 -22.68
CA LYS A 101 19.08 -20.07 -23.97
C LYS A 101 20.51 -20.63 -23.92
N ALA A 102 21.24 -20.37 -22.84
CA ALA A 102 22.59 -20.92 -22.66
C ALA A 102 22.59 -22.45 -22.56
N ALA A 103 21.61 -23.04 -21.87
CA ALA A 103 21.47 -24.49 -21.79
C ALA A 103 21.18 -25.12 -23.16
N LYS A 104 20.30 -24.52 -23.96
CA LYS A 104 20.02 -24.99 -25.34
C LYS A 104 21.24 -24.89 -26.25
N ALA A 105 21.94 -23.76 -26.22
CA ALA A 105 23.13 -23.57 -27.04
C ALA A 105 24.23 -24.60 -26.72
N ASN A 106 24.38 -24.99 -25.44
CA ASN A 106 25.35 -26.00 -25.02
C ASN A 106 24.94 -27.42 -25.45
N ASP A 107 23.64 -27.70 -25.47
CA ASP A 107 23.06 -28.97 -25.95
C ASP A 107 23.26 -29.11 -27.46
N ASP A 108 22.93 -28.05 -28.22
CA ASP A 108 23.14 -27.98 -29.68
C ASP A 108 24.64 -28.14 -30.04
N GLU A 109 25.55 -27.52 -29.27
CA GLU A 109 27.00 -27.67 -29.46
C GLU A 109 27.52 -29.09 -29.13
N MET A 110 26.85 -29.84 -28.25
CA MET A 110 27.23 -31.23 -27.91
C MET A 110 26.65 -32.26 -28.89
N GLU A 111 25.57 -31.96 -29.60
CA GLU A 111 25.01 -32.83 -30.65
C GLU A 111 25.80 -32.75 -31.98
N ASP A 112 26.57 -31.67 -32.20
CA ASP A 112 27.38 -31.45 -33.42
C ASP A 112 28.80 -32.08 -33.38
N PHE A 113 29.17 -32.82 -32.32
CA PHE A 113 30.44 -33.56 -32.17
C PHE A 113 30.25 -35.08 -32.19
#